data_AF-A0A7W1SD31-F1
#
_entry.id   AF-A0A7W1SD31-F1
#
_cell.length_a   1.000
_cell.length_b   1.000
_cell.length_c   1.000
_cell.angle_alpha   90.00
_cell.angle_beta   90.00
_cell.angle_gamma   90.00
#
_symmetry.space_group_name_H-M   'P 1'
#
loop_
_entity.id
_entity.type
_entity.pdbx_description
1 polymer ?
#
loop_
_entity_poly.entity_id
_entity_poly.type
_entity_poly.pdbx_seq_one_letter_code
_entity_poly.pdbx_strand_id
1 'polypeptide(L)'
;MAQEKMRAFKAQKRSGPCGGVTFDFSRQSVAVNHYYFYVQDPEWGPAFLKFGTYVPYPIKLCLNGHEWVKQQLRRAHVAFDSLDNGFLACGDPLRLQAICDQLGPADVQAFFDRWAARLPAPLTAIDRAAGYTHRLALQQVEVSFTQVFARPIQGRHFFEAVIRENLDLGRPDRVGLLFPHRITRRTPAPTFGYRTRVITDGVEPSLHIEYTSSHVKQYFKEQRALRTETTINNPNDFHVAKAVPHLSHLRDLGDQVNRTLLEVERVSHQCVLTQDALDRLQRPTVEAGQRTSALRFGDPRVMALFQVITGFTHLPRGFRNRDLRPQGRSPPRPTLLHGPDDL
;
A
#
# COMPACT_ATOMS: atom_id res chain seq x y z
N MET A 1 -22.39 8.22 24.29
CA MET A 1 -21.77 7.02 24.92
C MET A 1 -22.24 5.80 24.13
N ALA A 2 -21.35 4.84 23.88
CA ALA A 2 -21.70 3.59 23.21
C ALA A 2 -21.01 2.41 23.90
N GLN A 3 -21.62 1.23 23.89
CA GLN A 3 -21.00 0.01 24.41
C GLN A 3 -20.30 -0.73 23.27
N GLU A 4 -19.02 -1.03 23.46
CA GLU A 4 -18.22 -1.77 22.47
C GLU A 4 -17.43 -2.89 23.13
N LYS A 5 -17.09 -3.91 22.32
CA LYS A 5 -16.17 -4.95 22.74
C LYS A 5 -14.74 -4.44 22.65
N MET A 6 -13.97 -4.64 23.71
CA MET A 6 -12.52 -4.41 23.71
C MET A 6 -11.80 -5.53 24.44
N ARG A 7 -10.49 -5.67 24.23
CA ARG A 7 -9.65 -6.56 25.04
C ARG A 7 -9.09 -5.84 26.27
N ALA A 8 -9.53 -6.24 27.45
CA ALA A 8 -9.03 -5.73 28.73
C ALA A 8 -8.61 -6.87 29.68
N PHE A 9 -7.92 -6.54 30.76
CA PHE A 9 -7.58 -7.52 31.81
C PHE A 9 -8.77 -7.71 32.74
N LYS A 10 -9.24 -8.96 32.88
CA LYS A 10 -10.30 -9.32 33.83
C LYS A 10 -9.70 -10.17 34.95
N ALA A 11 -10.05 -9.83 36.18
CA ALA A 11 -9.70 -10.61 37.35
C ALA A 11 -10.60 -11.85 37.46
N GLN A 12 -10.01 -13.00 37.70
CA GLN A 12 -10.70 -14.24 38.06
C GLN A 12 -10.31 -14.60 39.49
N LYS A 13 -11.33 -14.63 40.38
CA LYS A 13 -11.14 -15.05 41.76
C LYS A 13 -10.72 -16.52 41.81
N ARG A 14 -9.70 -16.80 42.62
CA ARG A 14 -9.20 -18.13 42.94
C ARG A 14 -9.16 -18.32 44.45
N SER A 15 -9.20 -19.58 44.88
CA SER A 15 -8.85 -19.95 46.26
C SER A 15 -7.35 -20.15 46.33
N GLY A 16 -6.68 -19.30 47.10
CA GLY A 16 -5.26 -19.41 47.40
C GLY A 16 -4.96 -20.38 48.54
N PRO A 17 -3.67 -20.59 48.85
CA PRO A 17 -3.25 -21.39 49.99
C PRO A 17 -3.89 -20.88 51.30
N CYS A 18 -4.20 -21.81 52.22
CA CYS A 18 -4.79 -21.52 53.53
C CYS A 18 -6.15 -20.79 53.48
N GLY A 19 -6.90 -20.88 52.37
CA GLY A 19 -8.21 -20.23 52.25
C GLY A 19 -8.15 -18.73 51.92
N GLY A 20 -6.96 -18.20 51.60
CA GLY A 20 -6.82 -16.82 51.12
C GLY A 20 -7.49 -16.60 49.76
N VAL A 21 -7.91 -15.36 49.49
CA VAL A 21 -8.45 -15.01 48.17
C VAL A 21 -7.31 -14.53 47.27
N THR A 22 -7.12 -15.16 46.12
CA THR A 22 -6.16 -14.72 45.09
C THR A 22 -6.89 -14.38 43.79
N PHE A 23 -6.23 -13.62 42.90
CA PHE A 23 -6.79 -13.23 41.60
C PHE A 23 -5.80 -13.51 40.48
N ASP A 24 -6.28 -14.23 39.46
CA ASP A 24 -5.58 -14.33 38.17
C ASP A 24 -6.08 -13.25 37.23
N PHE A 25 -5.20 -12.62 36.47
CA PHE A 25 -5.59 -11.63 35.47
C PHE A 25 -5.30 -12.16 34.07
N SER A 26 -6.30 -12.10 33.20
CA SER A 26 -6.14 -12.50 31.79
C SER A 26 -6.80 -11.50 30.85
N ARG A 27 -6.26 -11.35 29.63
CA ARG A 27 -6.88 -10.49 28.62
C ARG A 27 -8.08 -11.20 27.99
N GLN A 28 -9.26 -10.63 28.21
CA GLN A 28 -10.53 -11.15 27.70
C GLN A 28 -11.28 -10.07 26.93
N SER A 29 -12.23 -10.49 26.09
CA SER A 29 -13.19 -9.56 25.49
C SER A 29 -14.17 -9.10 26.58
N VAL A 30 -14.26 -7.79 26.77
CA VAL A 30 -15.21 -7.15 27.69
C VAL A 30 -16.06 -6.15 26.91
N ALA A 31 -17.35 -6.07 27.23
CA ALA A 31 -18.24 -5.02 26.73
C ALA A 31 -18.15 -3.83 27.69
N VAL A 32 -17.65 -2.71 27.21
CA VAL A 32 -17.42 -1.52 28.04
C VAL A 32 -18.01 -0.30 27.39
N ASN A 33 -18.33 0.69 28.21
CA ASN A 33 -18.80 1.96 27.72
C ASN A 33 -17.61 2.76 27.18
N HIS A 34 -17.82 3.40 26.05
CA HIS A 34 -16.91 4.37 25.45
C HIS A 34 -17.59 5.74 25.42
N TYR A 35 -16.86 6.74 25.89
CA TYR A 35 -17.20 8.15 25.70
C TYR A 35 -16.49 8.66 24.45
N TYR A 36 -17.26 9.15 23.49
CA TYR A 36 -16.78 9.73 22.25
C TYR A 36 -16.81 11.25 22.36
N PHE A 37 -15.71 11.88 21.96
CA PHE A 37 -15.59 13.31 21.86
C PHE A 37 -15.22 13.64 20.42
N TYR A 38 -16.15 14.29 19.72
CA TYR A 38 -15.90 14.89 18.41
C TYR A 38 -15.49 16.33 18.64
N VAL A 39 -14.34 16.72 18.09
CA VAL A 39 -13.72 18.01 18.36
C VAL A 39 -13.40 18.73 17.05
N GLN A 40 -13.46 20.06 17.10
CA GLN A 40 -12.90 20.92 16.07
C GLN A 40 -11.56 21.47 16.60
N ASP A 41 -10.48 20.82 16.23
CA ASP A 41 -9.13 21.20 16.65
C ASP A 41 -8.57 22.33 15.76
N PRO A 42 -7.89 23.33 16.33
CA PRO A 42 -7.33 24.44 15.55
C PRO A 42 -6.25 24.01 14.55
N GLU A 43 -5.52 22.92 14.80
CA GLU A 43 -4.45 22.40 13.94
C GLU A 43 -4.92 21.26 13.05
N TRP A 44 -5.80 20.39 13.55
CA TRP A 44 -6.24 19.18 12.84
C TRP A 44 -7.62 19.30 12.19
N GLY A 45 -8.38 20.34 12.50
CA GLY A 45 -9.79 20.44 12.07
C GLY A 45 -10.66 19.38 12.77
N PRO A 46 -11.66 18.80 12.08
CA PRO A 46 -12.49 17.76 12.64
C PRO A 46 -11.69 16.51 13.03
N ALA A 47 -11.82 16.08 14.28
CA ALA A 47 -11.19 14.86 14.79
C ALA A 47 -12.07 14.20 15.85
N PHE A 48 -11.75 12.96 16.23
CA PHE A 48 -12.35 12.36 17.42
C PHE A 48 -11.34 11.66 18.33
N LEU A 49 -11.69 11.65 19.61
CA LEU A 49 -11.04 10.87 20.65
C LEU A 49 -12.12 10.09 21.41
N LYS A 50 -11.83 8.84 21.79
CA LYS A 50 -12.68 8.08 22.70
C LYS A 50 -11.91 7.47 23.85
N PHE A 51 -12.56 7.39 25.01
CA PHE A 51 -12.06 6.74 26.22
C PHE A 51 -12.95 5.57 26.59
N GLY A 52 -12.34 4.41 26.86
CA GLY A 52 -13.03 3.27 27.48
C GLY A 52 -13.14 3.46 29.00
N THR A 53 -14.26 3.07 29.59
CA THR A 53 -14.53 3.23 31.03
C THR A 53 -13.99 2.11 31.92
N TYR A 54 -13.18 1.21 31.36
CA TYR A 54 -12.66 0.04 32.06
C TYR A 54 -11.14 0.03 31.99
N VAL A 55 -10.50 -0.15 33.15
CA VAL A 55 -9.04 -0.17 33.30
C VAL A 55 -8.39 -1.16 32.30
N PRO A 56 -7.34 -0.78 31.55
CA PRO A 56 -6.49 0.41 31.69
C PRO A 56 -6.97 1.66 30.93
N TYR A 57 -8.29 1.82 30.74
CA TYR A 57 -8.92 2.98 30.11
C TYR A 57 -8.37 3.26 28.71
N PRO A 58 -8.51 2.32 27.76
CA PRO A 58 -7.90 2.47 26.45
C PRO A 58 -8.48 3.68 25.73
N ILE A 59 -7.60 4.34 25.01
CA ILE A 59 -7.90 5.50 24.19
C ILE A 59 -7.80 5.15 22.72
N LYS A 60 -8.63 5.79 21.91
CA LYS A 60 -8.47 5.79 20.46
C LYS A 60 -8.69 7.19 19.93
N LEU A 61 -7.75 7.66 19.13
CA LEU A 61 -7.85 8.91 18.37
C LEU A 61 -7.95 8.57 16.89
N CYS A 62 -8.66 9.41 16.15
CA CYS A 62 -8.67 9.39 14.69
C CYS A 62 -8.42 10.80 14.19
N LEU A 63 -7.36 10.93 13.39
CA LEU A 63 -6.85 12.18 12.89
C LEU A 63 -6.77 12.13 11.38
N ASN A 64 -7.01 13.26 10.74
CA ASN A 64 -7.00 13.37 9.29
C ASN A 64 -5.85 14.30 8.86
N GLY A 65 -4.83 13.71 8.22
CA GLY A 65 -3.68 14.46 7.72
C GLY A 65 -4.05 15.52 6.68
N HIS A 66 -5.06 15.28 5.84
CA HIS A 66 -5.51 16.27 4.85
C HIS A 66 -6.12 17.50 5.53
N GLU A 67 -6.95 17.31 6.55
CA GLU A 67 -7.51 18.44 7.30
C GLU A 67 -6.42 19.21 8.05
N TRP A 68 -5.42 18.52 8.61
CA TRP A 68 -4.25 19.19 9.19
C TRP A 68 -3.52 20.05 8.16
N VAL A 69 -3.21 19.51 6.98
CA VAL A 69 -2.53 20.26 5.91
C VAL A 69 -3.36 21.45 5.44
N LYS A 70 -4.69 21.30 5.30
CA LYS A 70 -5.60 22.41 4.97
C LYS A 70 -5.55 23.51 6.03
N GLN A 71 -5.51 23.16 7.32
CA GLN A 71 -5.37 24.17 8.38
C GLN A 71 -4.05 24.92 8.28
N GLN A 72 -2.94 24.22 8.02
CA GLN A 72 -1.64 24.88 7.85
C GLN A 72 -1.61 25.78 6.62
N LEU A 73 -2.21 25.38 5.50
CA LEU A 73 -2.34 26.22 4.30
C LEU A 73 -3.16 27.48 4.55
N ARG A 74 -4.29 27.37 5.28
CA ARG A 74 -5.10 28.54 5.67
C ARG A 74 -4.30 29.54 6.50
N ARG A 75 -3.51 29.04 7.47
CA ARG A 75 -2.63 29.88 8.31
C ARG A 75 -1.49 30.52 7.52
N ALA A 76 -0.98 29.81 6.52
CA ALA A 76 0.04 30.30 5.61
C ALA A 76 -0.52 31.20 4.50
N HIS A 77 -1.82 31.46 4.48
CA HIS A 77 -2.52 32.22 3.43
C HIS A 77 -2.28 31.69 2.01
N VAL A 78 -2.12 30.37 1.87
CA VAL A 78 -2.00 29.71 0.56
C VAL A 78 -3.39 29.30 0.07
N ALA A 79 -3.79 29.80 -1.09
CA ALA A 79 -5.06 29.45 -1.71
C ALA A 79 -5.08 27.98 -2.19
N PHE A 80 -6.18 27.28 -1.95
CA PHE A 80 -6.39 25.91 -2.43
C PHE A 80 -7.88 25.60 -2.58
N ASP A 81 -8.18 24.65 -3.46
CA ASP A 81 -9.51 24.06 -3.62
C ASP A 81 -9.50 22.64 -3.05
N SER A 82 -10.48 22.34 -2.20
CA SER A 82 -10.58 21.03 -1.56
C SER A 82 -11.13 19.98 -2.53
N LEU A 83 -10.62 18.76 -2.45
CA LEU A 83 -11.19 17.56 -3.06
C LEU A 83 -11.63 16.61 -1.95
N ASP A 84 -12.59 17.02 -1.09
CA ASP A 84 -12.90 16.32 0.17
C ASP A 84 -11.57 16.01 0.93
N ASN A 85 -11.21 14.75 1.22
CA ASN A 85 -9.93 14.34 1.78
C ASN A 85 -8.82 14.35 0.70
N GLY A 86 -8.52 15.54 0.18
CA GLY A 86 -7.59 15.77 -0.91
C GLY A 86 -7.55 17.24 -1.36
N PHE A 87 -6.73 17.52 -2.36
CA PHE A 87 -6.55 18.85 -2.95
C PHE A 87 -6.85 18.78 -4.45
N LEU A 88 -7.77 19.62 -4.93
CA LEU A 88 -8.10 19.74 -6.35
C LEU A 88 -7.14 20.70 -7.05
N ALA A 89 -6.85 21.83 -6.42
CA ALA A 89 -5.92 22.83 -6.90
C ALA A 89 -5.24 23.51 -5.70
N CYS A 90 -4.03 24.02 -5.92
CA CYS A 90 -3.30 24.81 -4.93
C CYS A 90 -2.47 25.87 -5.64
N GLY A 91 -2.48 27.11 -5.13
CA GLY A 91 -1.71 28.22 -5.67
C GLY A 91 -0.20 28.05 -5.52
N ASP A 92 0.24 27.21 -4.58
CA ASP A 92 1.65 26.86 -4.38
C ASP A 92 1.80 25.35 -4.05
N PRO A 93 1.88 24.48 -5.09
CA PRO A 93 2.02 23.04 -4.91
C PRO A 93 3.33 22.62 -4.20
N LEU A 94 4.41 23.39 -4.37
CA LEU A 94 5.68 23.11 -3.69
C LEU A 94 5.55 23.37 -2.19
N ARG A 95 4.89 24.47 -1.81
CA ARG A 95 4.59 24.76 -0.41
C ARG A 95 3.61 23.77 0.20
N LEU A 96 2.60 23.33 -0.55
CA LEU A 96 1.70 22.25 -0.14
C LEU A 96 2.50 20.98 0.22
N GLN A 97 3.38 20.52 -0.68
CA GLN A 97 4.21 19.34 -0.41
C GLN A 97 5.11 19.56 0.81
N ALA A 98 5.77 20.72 0.93
CA ALA A 98 6.61 21.04 2.08
C ALA A 98 5.84 21.05 3.41
N ILE A 99 4.56 21.43 3.40
CA ILE A 99 3.68 21.34 4.58
C ILE A 99 3.31 19.88 4.86
N CYS A 100 2.94 19.09 3.84
CA CYS A 100 2.71 17.66 4.02
C CYS A 100 3.92 17.00 4.70
N ASP A 101 5.14 17.31 4.24
CA ASP A 101 6.41 16.76 4.74
C ASP A 101 6.74 17.15 6.19
N GLN A 102 6.09 18.18 6.75
CA GLN A 102 6.27 18.57 8.15
C GLN A 102 5.49 17.70 9.14
N LEU A 103 4.40 17.07 8.71
CA LEU A 103 3.54 16.31 9.61
C LEU A 103 4.31 15.11 10.19
N GLY A 104 4.41 15.05 11.52
CA GLY A 104 5.21 14.05 12.21
C GLY A 104 4.68 13.59 13.57
N PRO A 105 5.47 12.77 14.28
CA PRO A 105 5.11 12.20 15.58
C PRO A 105 4.70 13.23 16.63
N ALA A 106 5.37 14.39 16.64
CA ALA A 106 5.15 15.44 17.61
C ALA A 106 3.75 16.07 17.48
N ASP A 107 3.24 16.24 16.26
CA ASP A 107 1.92 16.82 16.01
C ASP A 107 0.80 15.91 16.54
N VAL A 108 0.96 14.59 16.38
CA VAL A 108 0.03 13.59 16.92
C VAL A 108 0.04 13.59 18.45
N GLN A 109 1.23 13.66 19.05
CA GLN A 109 1.36 13.72 20.51
C GLN A 109 0.78 15.02 21.07
N ALA A 110 1.06 16.16 20.43
CA ALA A 110 0.55 17.47 20.81
C ALA A 110 -0.99 17.55 20.72
N PHE A 111 -1.61 16.91 19.73
CA PHE A 111 -3.07 16.76 19.70
C PHE A 111 -3.58 16.02 20.94
N PHE A 112 -2.99 14.85 21.24
CA PHE A 112 -3.43 14.04 22.37
C PHE A 112 -3.27 14.80 23.70
N ASP A 113 -2.10 15.39 23.95
CA ASP A 113 -1.82 16.10 25.20
C ASP A 113 -2.79 17.27 25.42
N ARG A 114 -3.07 18.04 24.36
CA ARG A 114 -4.01 19.17 24.40
C ARG A 114 -5.42 18.76 24.78
N TRP A 115 -5.94 17.68 24.19
CA TRP A 115 -7.30 17.22 24.46
C TRP A 115 -7.40 16.37 25.73
N ALA A 116 -6.37 15.61 26.08
CA ALA A 116 -6.31 14.86 27.34
C ALA A 116 -6.27 15.79 28.57
N ALA A 117 -5.77 17.02 28.43
CA ALA A 117 -5.80 18.04 29.47
C ALA A 117 -7.17 18.74 29.61
N ARG A 118 -7.99 18.75 28.55
CA ARG A 118 -9.26 19.51 28.51
C ARG A 118 -10.50 18.66 28.72
N LEU A 119 -10.47 17.42 28.22
CA LEU A 119 -11.61 16.51 28.31
C LEU A 119 -11.62 15.78 29.65
N PRO A 120 -12.80 15.35 30.13
CA PRO A 120 -12.90 14.46 31.29
C PRO A 120 -12.11 13.18 31.04
N ALA A 121 -10.91 13.09 31.59
CA ALA A 121 -10.03 11.93 31.46
C ALA A 121 -10.23 10.99 32.65
N PRO A 122 -10.21 9.66 32.43
CA PRO A 122 -10.37 8.68 33.49
C PRO A 122 -9.20 8.65 34.49
N LEU A 123 -8.03 9.16 34.08
CA LEU A 123 -6.86 9.32 34.95
C LEU A 123 -6.82 10.74 35.50
N THR A 124 -6.81 10.86 36.82
CA THR A 124 -6.73 12.13 37.54
C THR A 124 -5.32 12.72 37.48
N ALA A 125 -5.16 13.95 37.98
CA ALA A 125 -3.84 14.55 38.13
C ALA A 125 -2.93 13.74 39.08
N ILE A 126 -3.49 13.15 40.13
CA ILE A 126 -2.77 12.30 41.09
C ILE A 126 -2.27 11.03 40.39
N ASP A 127 -3.12 10.38 39.59
CA ASP A 127 -2.74 9.18 38.84
C ASP A 127 -1.59 9.46 37.87
N ARG A 128 -1.66 10.59 37.16
CA ARG A 128 -0.59 11.02 36.23
C ARG A 128 0.71 11.34 36.97
N ALA A 129 0.65 12.00 38.13
CA ALA A 129 1.81 12.27 38.96
C ALA A 129 2.45 10.98 39.51
N ALA A 130 1.64 9.93 39.74
CA ALA A 130 2.11 8.59 40.10
C ALA A 130 2.66 7.79 38.91
N GLY A 131 2.68 8.35 37.70
CA GLY A 131 3.23 7.71 36.49
C GLY A 131 2.23 6.94 35.65
N TYR A 132 0.93 6.95 35.99
CA TYR A 132 -0.10 6.35 35.14
C TYR A 132 -0.41 7.28 33.97
N THR A 133 0.09 6.94 32.79
CA THR A 133 -0.13 7.70 31.56
C THR A 133 -0.50 6.80 30.39
N HIS A 134 -1.08 7.40 29.35
CA HIS A 134 -1.32 6.69 28.09
C HIS A 134 -0.11 6.80 27.19
N ARG A 135 0.26 5.68 26.56
CA ARG A 135 1.21 5.64 25.46
C ARG A 135 0.48 5.37 24.16
N LEU A 136 0.64 6.29 23.20
CA LEU A 136 0.04 6.16 21.88
C LEU A 136 0.75 5.09 21.05
N ALA A 137 -0.05 4.40 20.22
CA ALA A 137 0.42 3.45 19.24
C ALA A 137 -0.34 3.64 17.92
N LEU A 138 0.37 3.49 16.81
CA LEU A 138 -0.16 3.55 15.45
C LEU A 138 -0.96 2.28 15.18
N GLN A 139 -2.28 2.41 15.23
CA GLN A 139 -3.21 1.33 14.89
C GLN A 139 -3.41 1.20 13.38
N GLN A 140 -3.46 2.33 12.68
CA GLN A 140 -3.68 2.42 11.24
C GLN A 140 -3.02 3.70 10.74
N VAL A 141 -2.28 3.61 9.65
CA VAL A 141 -1.70 4.76 8.94
C VAL A 141 -2.14 4.67 7.49
N GLU A 142 -2.74 5.73 6.98
CA GLU A 142 -3.15 5.84 5.57
C GLU A 142 -2.28 6.88 4.88
N VAL A 143 -1.67 6.49 3.77
CA VAL A 143 -0.79 7.34 2.97
C VAL A 143 -1.35 7.41 1.56
N SER A 144 -1.69 8.61 1.11
CA SER A 144 -2.34 8.84 -0.17
C SER A 144 -1.46 9.62 -1.15
N PHE A 145 -1.45 9.18 -2.40
CA PHE A 145 -0.90 9.90 -3.54
C PHE A 145 -2.05 10.20 -4.52
N THR A 146 -2.32 11.49 -4.78
CA THR A 146 -3.46 11.92 -5.60
C THR A 146 -2.98 12.67 -6.84
N GLN A 147 -3.40 12.21 -8.01
CA GLN A 147 -3.09 12.83 -9.30
C GLN A 147 -4.37 13.44 -9.89
N VAL A 148 -4.41 14.78 -9.96
CA VAL A 148 -5.54 15.51 -10.54
C VAL A 148 -5.34 15.63 -12.06
N PHE A 149 -6.35 15.25 -12.83
CA PHE A 149 -6.28 15.29 -14.29
C PHE A 149 -6.84 16.61 -14.82
N ALA A 150 -6.11 17.24 -15.77
CA ALA A 150 -6.62 18.41 -16.49
C ALA A 150 -7.91 18.09 -17.27
N ARG A 151 -8.00 16.88 -17.83
CA ARG A 151 -9.21 16.33 -18.46
C ARG A 151 -9.65 15.07 -17.70
N PRO A 152 -10.59 15.18 -16.75
CA PRO A 152 -10.98 14.05 -15.90
C PRO A 152 -11.43 12.81 -16.67
N ILE A 153 -12.12 12.98 -17.80
CA ILE A 153 -12.56 11.87 -18.65
C ILE A 153 -11.38 11.02 -19.15
N GLN A 154 -10.24 11.63 -19.43
CA GLN A 154 -9.03 10.90 -19.83
C GLN A 154 -8.42 10.13 -18.66
N GLY A 155 -8.45 10.71 -17.46
CA GLY A 155 -8.03 10.03 -16.25
C GLY A 155 -8.89 8.81 -15.95
N ARG A 156 -10.21 8.92 -16.17
CA ARG A 156 -11.13 7.80 -16.05
C ARG A 156 -10.82 6.68 -17.05
N HIS A 157 -10.68 7.01 -18.34
CA HIS A 157 -10.32 6.02 -19.36
C HIS A 157 -8.98 5.34 -19.07
N PHE A 158 -7.98 6.12 -18.63
CA PHE A 158 -6.70 5.59 -18.20
C PHE A 158 -6.87 4.59 -17.05
N PHE A 159 -7.61 4.97 -16.01
CA PHE A 159 -7.81 4.09 -14.86
C PHE A 159 -8.59 2.81 -15.20
N GLU A 160 -9.60 2.89 -16.06
CA GLU A 160 -10.33 1.72 -16.57
C GLU A 160 -9.41 0.75 -17.35
N ALA A 161 -8.45 1.27 -18.12
CA ALA A 161 -7.43 0.47 -18.79
C ALA A 161 -6.45 -0.17 -17.80
N VAL A 162 -5.94 0.61 -16.84
CA VAL A 162 -5.03 0.15 -15.77
C VAL A 162 -5.65 -1.00 -14.98
N ILE A 163 -6.92 -0.89 -14.59
CA ILE A 163 -7.63 -1.96 -13.89
C ILE A 163 -7.59 -3.25 -14.71
N ARG A 164 -7.90 -3.19 -16.01
CA ARG A 164 -7.96 -4.36 -16.89
C ARG A 164 -6.62 -5.09 -16.99
N GLU A 165 -5.53 -4.34 -17.03
CA GLU A 165 -4.17 -4.87 -17.24
C GLU A 165 -3.52 -5.40 -15.96
N ASN A 166 -3.98 -4.97 -14.78
CA ASN A 166 -3.30 -5.21 -13.50
C ASN A 166 -4.12 -6.08 -12.53
N LEU A 167 -5.09 -6.87 -13.03
CA LEU A 167 -5.95 -7.75 -12.22
C LEU A 167 -5.19 -8.85 -11.46
N ASP A 168 -3.94 -9.13 -11.79
CA ASP A 168 -3.16 -10.20 -11.16
C ASP A 168 -2.08 -9.72 -10.18
N LEU A 169 -1.97 -8.41 -9.93
CA LEU A 169 -0.99 -7.85 -8.99
C LEU A 169 -1.13 -8.37 -7.56
N GLY A 170 -2.35 -8.75 -7.16
CA GLY A 170 -2.61 -9.35 -5.86
C GLY A 170 -2.24 -10.83 -5.75
N ARG A 171 -1.65 -11.47 -6.76
CA ARG A 171 -1.12 -12.83 -6.62
C ARG A 171 0.11 -12.86 -5.71
N PRO A 172 0.35 -13.94 -4.93
CA PRO A 172 1.47 -14.01 -4.00
C PRO A 172 2.85 -13.73 -4.62
N ASP A 173 3.07 -14.14 -5.87
CA ASP A 173 4.31 -13.93 -6.61
C ASP A 173 4.47 -12.51 -7.16
N ARG A 174 3.37 -11.76 -7.32
CA ARG A 174 3.36 -10.39 -7.86
C ARG A 174 3.21 -9.30 -6.81
N VAL A 175 2.57 -9.58 -5.69
CA VAL A 175 2.36 -8.58 -4.63
C VAL A 175 3.68 -8.14 -3.99
N GLY A 176 4.73 -8.98 -4.05
CA GLY A 176 6.10 -8.61 -3.68
C GLY A 176 6.75 -7.56 -4.58
N LEU A 177 6.16 -7.24 -5.75
CA LEU A 177 6.58 -6.10 -6.56
C LEU A 177 6.21 -4.78 -5.88
N LEU A 178 5.08 -4.73 -5.17
CA LEU A 178 4.54 -3.51 -4.58
C LEU A 178 5.07 -3.27 -3.17
N PHE A 179 5.19 -4.33 -2.37
CA PHE A 179 5.62 -4.23 -0.97
C PHE A 179 7.10 -4.63 -0.84
N PRO A 180 7.95 -3.83 -0.16
CA PRO A 180 9.41 -3.96 -0.23
C PRO A 180 9.99 -5.20 0.49
N HIS A 181 9.14 -6.04 1.08
CA HIS A 181 9.57 -7.20 1.86
C HIS A 181 9.35 -8.51 1.10
N ARG A 182 10.39 -9.34 1.07
CA ARG A 182 10.33 -10.66 0.44
C ARG A 182 9.30 -11.55 1.15
N ILE A 183 8.37 -12.10 0.36
CA ILE A 183 7.37 -13.05 0.86
C ILE A 183 8.04 -14.42 1.06
N THR A 184 7.87 -14.97 2.25
CA THR A 184 8.40 -16.29 2.65
C THR A 184 7.27 -17.18 3.15
N ARG A 185 7.54 -18.47 3.38
CA ARG A 185 6.57 -19.39 4.02
C ARG A 185 6.13 -18.93 5.41
N ARG A 186 6.87 -18.04 6.07
CA ARG A 186 6.53 -17.49 7.40
C ARG A 186 5.72 -16.19 7.32
N THR A 187 5.62 -15.56 6.15
CA THR A 187 4.84 -14.34 5.95
C THR A 187 3.36 -14.67 6.08
N PRO A 188 2.61 -14.04 7.02
CA PRO A 188 1.19 -14.29 7.16
C PRO A 188 0.44 -13.98 5.86
N ALA A 189 -0.50 -14.84 5.46
CA ALA A 189 -1.38 -14.51 4.35
C ALA A 189 -2.47 -13.51 4.80
N PRO A 190 -2.98 -12.65 3.91
CA PRO A 190 -4.17 -11.86 4.19
C PRO A 190 -5.35 -12.75 4.63
N THR A 191 -6.27 -12.19 5.43
CA THR A 191 -7.42 -12.94 6.01
C THR A 191 -8.23 -13.71 4.97
N PHE A 192 -8.34 -13.18 3.75
CA PHE A 192 -9.09 -13.80 2.65
C PHE A 192 -8.17 -14.26 1.51
N GLY A 193 -6.89 -14.49 1.80
CA GLY A 193 -5.87 -14.82 0.81
C GLY A 193 -5.39 -13.62 -0.01
N TYR A 194 -4.26 -13.82 -0.68
CA TYR A 194 -3.71 -12.88 -1.65
C TYR A 194 -4.64 -12.80 -2.87
N ARG A 195 -5.11 -11.59 -3.18
CA ARG A 195 -6.06 -11.34 -4.28
C ARG A 195 -6.03 -9.87 -4.69
N THR A 196 -6.39 -9.65 -5.94
CA THR A 196 -6.82 -8.34 -6.43
C THR A 196 -8.34 -8.31 -6.41
N ARG A 197 -8.95 -7.20 -6.01
CA ARG A 197 -10.40 -7.02 -6.12
C ARG A 197 -10.69 -5.76 -6.91
N VAL A 198 -11.65 -5.87 -7.82
CA VAL A 198 -12.34 -4.71 -8.36
C VAL A 198 -13.66 -4.59 -7.61
N ILE A 199 -13.81 -3.51 -6.85
CA ILE A 199 -15.06 -3.20 -6.15
C ILE A 199 -15.70 -2.04 -6.88
N THR A 200 -16.92 -2.25 -7.36
CA THR A 200 -17.71 -1.22 -8.02
C THR A 200 -18.79 -0.76 -7.06
N ASP A 201 -18.73 0.52 -6.66
CA ASP A 201 -19.85 1.19 -5.99
C ASP A 201 -20.55 2.08 -7.01
N GLY A 202 -21.79 1.74 -7.37
CA GLY A 202 -22.48 2.34 -8.51
C GLY A 202 -21.72 2.17 -9.82
N VAL A 203 -21.06 3.24 -10.29
CA VAL A 203 -20.29 3.30 -11.55
C VAL A 203 -18.80 3.60 -11.32
N GLU A 204 -18.35 3.60 -10.06
CA GLU A 204 -16.98 3.94 -9.68
C GLU A 204 -16.22 2.67 -9.30
N PRO A 205 -15.38 2.13 -10.20
CA PRO A 205 -14.54 1.00 -9.85
C PRO A 205 -13.41 1.43 -8.92
N SER A 206 -12.94 0.49 -8.10
CA SER A 206 -11.74 0.64 -7.29
C SER A 206 -10.93 -0.65 -7.30
N LEU A 207 -9.62 -0.51 -7.44
CA LEU A 207 -8.65 -1.59 -7.42
C LEU A 207 -8.14 -1.77 -5.98
N HIS A 208 -8.21 -2.98 -5.46
CA HIS A 208 -7.69 -3.31 -4.13
C HIS A 208 -6.67 -4.45 -4.24
N ILE A 209 -5.52 -4.26 -3.59
CA ILE A 209 -4.43 -5.25 -3.54
C ILE A 209 -4.07 -5.50 -2.07
N GLU A 210 -4.25 -6.74 -1.62
CA GLU A 210 -4.09 -7.15 -0.22
C GLU A 210 -2.66 -7.63 0.08
N TYR A 211 -2.07 -7.19 1.20
CA TYR A 211 -0.77 -7.65 1.68
C TYR A 211 -0.77 -7.80 3.21
N THR A 212 -0.69 -9.04 3.72
CA THR A 212 -0.76 -9.34 5.16
C THR A 212 -2.01 -8.68 5.80
N SER A 213 -1.85 -7.75 6.74
CA SER A 213 -2.97 -6.95 7.28
C SER A 213 -3.14 -5.58 6.60
N SER A 214 -2.25 -5.22 5.70
CA SER A 214 -2.21 -3.93 4.98
C SER A 214 -2.77 -4.09 3.57
N HIS A 215 -3.12 -2.99 2.91
CA HIS A 215 -3.58 -3.04 1.53
C HIS A 215 -3.31 -1.73 0.80
N VAL A 216 -3.28 -1.82 -0.51
CA VAL A 216 -3.33 -0.70 -1.44
C VAL A 216 -4.72 -0.62 -2.04
N LYS A 217 -5.25 0.60 -2.14
CA LYS A 217 -6.47 0.92 -2.85
C LYS A 217 -6.20 2.00 -3.89
N GLN A 218 -6.64 1.79 -5.13
CA GLN A 218 -6.62 2.81 -6.16
C GLN A 218 -8.03 3.05 -6.70
N TYR A 219 -8.43 4.31 -6.86
CA TYR A 219 -9.78 4.68 -7.31
C TYR A 219 -9.83 6.09 -7.89
N PHE A 220 -10.88 6.36 -8.68
CA PHE A 220 -11.10 7.66 -9.29
C PHE A 220 -11.95 8.55 -8.38
N LYS A 221 -11.29 9.38 -7.59
CA LYS A 221 -11.90 10.25 -6.57
C LYS A 221 -12.67 11.41 -7.21
N GLU A 222 -13.92 11.58 -6.76
CA GLU A 222 -14.79 12.71 -7.10
C GLU A 222 -14.94 12.91 -8.62
N GLN A 223 -14.73 11.88 -9.43
CA GLN A 223 -14.64 11.97 -10.89
C GLN A 223 -13.60 12.99 -11.41
N ARG A 224 -12.54 13.28 -10.64
CA ARG A 224 -11.52 14.30 -10.98
C ARG A 224 -10.08 13.82 -10.87
N ALA A 225 -9.78 12.93 -9.94
CA ALA A 225 -8.41 12.57 -9.61
C ALA A 225 -8.23 11.07 -9.40
N LEU A 226 -7.09 10.52 -9.80
CA LEU A 226 -6.71 9.15 -9.43
C LEU A 226 -6.03 9.20 -8.07
N ARG A 227 -6.59 8.50 -7.08
CA ARG A 227 -5.96 8.34 -5.77
C ARG A 227 -5.45 6.91 -5.63
N THR A 228 -4.17 6.79 -5.34
CA THR A 228 -3.51 5.57 -4.84
C THR A 228 -3.28 5.75 -3.34
N GLU A 229 -3.77 4.83 -2.52
CA GLU A 229 -3.72 4.93 -1.07
C GLU A 229 -3.28 3.61 -0.45
N THR A 230 -2.23 3.66 0.36
CA THR A 230 -1.74 2.52 1.15
C THR A 230 -2.23 2.66 2.58
N THR A 231 -2.94 1.65 3.06
CA THR A 231 -3.36 1.53 4.46
C THR A 231 -2.49 0.49 5.17
N ILE A 232 -1.75 0.92 6.18
CA ILE A 232 -0.92 0.06 7.04
C ILE A 232 -1.65 -0.17 8.37
N ASN A 233 -2.23 -1.36 8.55
CA ASN A 233 -2.96 -1.73 9.78
C ASN A 233 -2.08 -2.39 10.85
N ASN A 234 -0.90 -2.89 10.45
CA ASN A 234 0.04 -3.51 11.38
C ASN A 234 1.48 -3.23 10.96
N PRO A 235 2.14 -2.23 11.57
CA PRO A 235 3.56 -1.95 11.34
C PRO A 235 4.49 -3.17 11.48
N ASN A 236 4.13 -4.14 12.33
CA ASN A 236 4.93 -5.35 12.54
C ASN A 236 5.03 -6.24 11.29
N ASP A 237 4.09 -6.12 10.34
CA ASP A 237 4.16 -6.86 9.06
C ASP A 237 5.37 -6.42 8.23
N PHE A 238 5.90 -5.23 8.52
CA PHE A 238 7.11 -4.64 7.95
C PHE A 238 8.27 -4.59 8.94
N HIS A 239 8.21 -5.34 10.03
CA HIS A 239 9.20 -5.33 11.12
C HIS A 239 9.38 -3.97 11.81
N VAL A 240 8.37 -3.11 11.77
CA VAL A 240 8.37 -1.78 12.41
C VAL A 240 7.52 -1.82 13.67
N ALA A 241 8.01 -1.22 14.76
CA ALA A 241 7.23 -1.13 15.99
C ALA A 241 6.08 -0.12 15.86
N LYS A 242 5.00 -0.34 16.61
CA LYS A 242 3.78 0.50 16.54
C LYS A 242 3.89 1.86 17.22
N ALA A 243 5.04 2.22 17.80
CA ALA A 243 5.15 3.47 18.54
C ALA A 243 5.07 4.69 17.59
N VAL A 244 4.46 5.79 18.04
CA VAL A 244 4.29 7.02 17.26
C VAL A 244 5.59 7.57 16.63
N PRO A 245 6.78 7.46 17.26
CA PRO A 245 8.03 7.88 16.62
C PRO A 245 8.33 7.23 15.26
N HIS A 246 7.72 6.08 14.94
CA HIS A 246 7.89 5.41 13.65
C HIS A 246 6.95 5.92 12.54
N LEU A 247 6.12 6.94 12.81
CA LEU A 247 5.14 7.46 11.85
C LEU A 247 5.79 7.89 10.53
N SER A 248 6.89 8.65 10.59
CA SER A 248 7.58 9.12 9.37
C SER A 248 8.08 7.96 8.51
N HIS A 249 8.66 6.93 9.14
CA HIS A 249 9.12 5.75 8.42
C HIS A 249 7.97 4.98 7.76
N LEU A 250 6.83 4.85 8.44
CA LEU A 250 5.63 4.19 7.86
C LEU A 250 5.01 5.03 6.74
N ARG A 251 5.12 6.36 6.82
CA ARG A 251 4.72 7.25 5.73
C ARG A 251 5.60 7.03 4.50
N ASP A 252 6.92 7.04 4.66
CA ASP A 252 7.87 6.80 3.56
C ASP A 252 7.61 5.44 2.90
N LEU A 253 7.34 4.41 3.72
CA LEU A 253 6.95 3.09 3.24
C LEU A 253 5.67 3.13 2.39
N GLY A 254 4.62 3.79 2.88
CA GLY A 254 3.36 3.94 2.14
C GLY A 254 3.53 4.74 0.85
N ASP A 255 4.32 5.81 0.88
CA ASP A 255 4.65 6.62 -0.30
C ASP A 255 5.44 5.80 -1.33
N GLN A 256 6.39 4.97 -0.89
CA GLN A 256 7.12 4.06 -1.75
C GLN A 256 6.17 3.07 -2.42
N VAL A 257 5.31 2.39 -1.66
CA VAL A 257 4.34 1.43 -2.19
C VAL A 257 3.41 2.10 -3.22
N ASN A 258 2.89 3.29 -2.92
CA ASN A 258 2.05 4.05 -3.84
C ASN A 258 2.79 4.36 -5.17
N ARG A 259 4.06 4.79 -5.09
CA ARG A 259 4.89 5.09 -6.28
C ARG A 259 5.21 3.84 -7.08
N THR A 260 5.53 2.74 -6.41
CA THR A 260 5.84 1.47 -7.07
C THR A 260 4.64 0.91 -7.81
N LEU A 261 3.42 1.06 -7.27
CA LEU A 261 2.21 0.70 -8.02
C LEU A 261 2.12 1.48 -9.34
N LEU A 262 2.26 2.80 -9.28
CA LEU A 262 2.20 3.65 -10.48
C LEU A 262 3.31 3.32 -11.49
N GLU A 263 4.49 2.93 -11.02
CA GLU A 263 5.59 2.50 -11.88
C GLU A 263 5.25 1.17 -12.58
N VAL A 264 4.73 0.19 -11.85
CA VAL A 264 4.27 -1.09 -12.42
C VAL A 264 3.17 -0.84 -13.46
N GLU A 265 2.18 -0.01 -13.14
CA GLU A 265 1.08 0.34 -14.05
C GLU A 265 1.59 1.01 -15.33
N ARG A 266 2.57 1.91 -15.20
CA ARG A 266 3.22 2.56 -16.34
C ARG A 266 3.91 1.55 -17.26
N VAL A 267 4.62 0.57 -16.69
CA VAL A 267 5.30 -0.48 -17.47
C VAL A 267 4.28 -1.38 -18.16
N SER A 268 3.22 -1.79 -17.46
CA SER A 268 2.15 -2.64 -18.00
C SER A 268 1.41 -1.97 -19.18
N HIS A 269 1.05 -0.69 -19.02
CA HIS A 269 0.30 0.07 -20.03
C HIS A 269 1.16 0.46 -21.24
N GLN A 270 2.49 0.62 -21.05
CA GLN A 270 3.42 0.94 -22.14
C GLN A 270 3.97 -0.33 -22.84
N CYS A 271 3.16 -1.39 -22.94
CA CYS A 271 3.51 -2.61 -23.69
C CYS A 271 3.52 -2.45 -25.22
N VAL A 272 3.33 -1.23 -25.75
CA VAL A 272 3.53 -0.97 -27.18
C VAL A 272 5.02 -0.82 -27.45
N LEU A 273 5.66 -1.89 -27.94
CA LEU A 273 6.96 -1.79 -28.58
C LEU A 273 6.82 -0.88 -29.79
N THR A 274 7.42 0.30 -29.74
CA THR A 274 7.53 1.16 -30.93
C THR A 274 8.38 0.46 -31.99
N GLN A 275 8.20 0.80 -33.26
CA GLN A 275 9.03 0.29 -34.34
C GLN A 275 10.52 0.52 -34.05
N ASP A 276 10.88 1.69 -33.53
CA ASP A 276 12.26 2.01 -33.14
C ASP A 276 12.78 1.15 -31.99
N ALA A 277 11.94 0.83 -30.99
CA ALA A 277 12.32 -0.07 -29.90
C ALA A 277 12.54 -1.49 -30.42
N LEU A 278 11.68 -1.95 -31.33
CA LEU A 278 11.81 -3.25 -31.99
C LEU A 278 13.07 -3.31 -32.86
N ASP A 279 13.35 -2.26 -33.64
CA ASP A 279 14.52 -2.15 -34.50
C ASP A 279 15.82 -2.08 -33.68
N ARG A 280 15.81 -1.43 -32.51
CA ARG A 280 16.94 -1.40 -31.59
C ARG A 280 17.23 -2.81 -31.03
N LEU A 281 16.20 -3.57 -30.63
CA LEU A 281 16.37 -4.95 -30.15
C LEU A 281 16.91 -5.90 -31.23
N GLN A 282 16.60 -5.62 -32.50
CA GLN A 282 17.12 -6.38 -33.65
C GLN A 282 18.55 -6.02 -34.04
N ARG A 283 19.19 -5.06 -33.36
CA ARG A 283 20.59 -4.66 -33.60
C ARG A 283 21.47 -5.04 -32.40
N PRO A 284 22.75 -5.39 -32.62
CA PRO A 284 23.67 -5.61 -31.50
C PRO A 284 23.85 -4.32 -30.71
N THR A 285 23.86 -4.41 -29.38
CA THR A 285 24.09 -3.28 -28.47
C THR A 285 25.36 -3.50 -27.65
N VAL A 286 25.84 -2.44 -27.00
CA VAL A 286 26.90 -2.54 -25.99
C VAL A 286 26.31 -2.05 -24.67
N GLU A 287 26.23 -2.93 -23.69
CA GLU A 287 25.79 -2.61 -22.33
C GLU A 287 26.93 -2.85 -21.34
N ALA A 288 27.20 -1.89 -20.47
CA ALA A 288 28.28 -1.96 -19.48
C ALA A 288 29.66 -2.37 -20.07
N GLY A 289 29.95 -1.94 -21.30
CA GLY A 289 31.21 -2.27 -22.00
C GLY A 289 31.25 -3.67 -22.62
N GLN A 290 30.19 -4.46 -22.52
CA GLN A 290 30.07 -5.78 -23.17
C GLN A 290 29.11 -5.74 -24.34
N ARG A 291 29.46 -6.42 -25.43
CA ARG A 291 28.62 -6.54 -26.61
C ARG A 291 27.50 -7.55 -26.35
N THR A 292 26.25 -7.10 -26.45
CA THR A 292 25.05 -7.92 -26.38
C THR A 292 24.57 -8.23 -27.80
N SER A 293 24.29 -9.50 -28.08
CA SER A 293 23.81 -9.95 -29.39
C SER A 293 22.40 -9.43 -29.69
N ALA A 294 22.14 -9.15 -30.97
CA ALA A 294 20.81 -8.80 -31.46
C ALA A 294 19.80 -9.92 -31.23
N LEU A 295 18.57 -9.56 -30.85
CA LEU A 295 17.42 -10.46 -30.83
C LEU A 295 16.57 -10.23 -32.09
N ARG A 296 16.85 -11.00 -33.14
CA ARG A 296 16.17 -10.88 -34.43
C ARG A 296 14.84 -11.62 -34.41
N PHE A 297 13.75 -10.91 -34.14
CA PHE A 297 12.41 -11.51 -33.98
C PHE A 297 11.91 -12.30 -35.21
N GLY A 298 12.36 -11.95 -36.42
CA GLY A 298 12.03 -12.68 -37.65
C GLY A 298 12.97 -13.85 -37.99
N ASP A 299 14.02 -14.10 -37.20
CA ASP A 299 14.89 -15.24 -37.43
C ASP A 299 14.15 -16.54 -37.03
N PRO A 300 14.03 -17.53 -37.93
CA PRO A 300 13.35 -18.80 -37.64
C PRO A 300 13.84 -19.51 -36.38
N ARG A 301 15.11 -19.35 -36.01
CA ARG A 301 15.67 -19.93 -34.78
C ARG A 301 15.19 -19.21 -33.53
N VAL A 302 15.03 -17.89 -33.60
CA VAL A 302 14.51 -17.08 -32.50
C VAL A 302 13.01 -17.34 -32.33
N MET A 303 12.27 -17.44 -33.44
CA MET A 303 10.85 -17.80 -33.41
C MET A 303 10.63 -19.21 -32.85
N ALA A 304 11.43 -20.19 -33.26
CA ALA A 304 11.38 -21.55 -32.71
C ALA A 304 11.72 -21.58 -31.22
N LEU A 305 12.71 -20.80 -30.77
CA LEU A 305 13.02 -20.65 -29.36
C LEU A 305 11.84 -20.07 -28.57
N PHE A 306 11.20 -19.01 -29.07
CA PHE A 306 10.02 -18.44 -28.42
C PHE A 306 8.86 -19.43 -28.36
N GLN A 307 8.59 -20.15 -29.45
CA GLN A 307 7.55 -21.18 -29.49
C GLN A 307 7.76 -22.26 -28.41
N VAL A 308 9.01 -22.69 -28.21
CA VAL A 308 9.38 -23.66 -27.17
C VAL A 308 9.18 -23.07 -25.78
N ILE A 309 9.59 -21.82 -25.54
CA ILE A 309 9.44 -21.15 -24.24
C ILE A 309 7.95 -20.93 -23.91
N THR A 310 7.13 -20.53 -24.88
CA THR A 310 5.70 -20.28 -24.70
C THR A 310 4.85 -21.55 -24.69
N GLY A 311 5.42 -22.72 -25.01
CA GLY A 311 4.72 -24.00 -25.04
C GLY A 311 4.33 -24.56 -23.66
N PHE A 312 4.71 -23.89 -22.57
CA PHE A 312 4.44 -24.27 -21.16
C PHE A 312 4.92 -25.68 -20.73
N THR A 313 5.61 -26.42 -21.61
CA THR A 313 6.14 -27.78 -21.37
C THR A 313 7.25 -27.85 -20.32
N HIS A 314 7.80 -26.69 -19.93
CA HIS A 314 8.93 -26.56 -19.00
C HIS A 314 8.52 -26.11 -17.59
N LEU A 315 7.23 -26.00 -17.29
CA LEU A 315 6.72 -25.75 -15.94
C LEU A 315 6.45 -27.07 -15.21
N PRO A 316 6.72 -27.19 -13.88
CA PRO A 316 7.18 -26.16 -12.94
C PRO A 316 8.69 -26.20 -12.64
N ARG A 317 9.44 -27.12 -13.24
CA ARG A 317 10.86 -27.36 -12.90
C ARG A 317 11.85 -26.42 -13.61
N GLY A 318 11.34 -25.55 -14.49
CA GLY A 318 12.16 -24.69 -15.34
C GLY A 318 12.82 -25.46 -16.48
N PHE A 319 13.74 -24.80 -17.17
CA PHE A 319 14.51 -25.37 -18.27
C PHE A 319 15.98 -24.96 -18.18
N ARG A 320 16.86 -25.78 -18.72
CA ARG A 320 18.27 -25.47 -18.99
C ARG A 320 18.46 -25.35 -20.50
N ASN A 321 19.55 -24.71 -20.92
CA ASN A 321 19.89 -24.58 -22.34
C ASN A 321 19.90 -25.92 -23.09
N ARG A 322 20.29 -27.02 -22.44
CA ARG A 322 20.28 -28.36 -23.03
C ARG A 322 18.87 -28.90 -23.31
N ASP A 323 17.86 -28.40 -22.60
CA ASP A 323 16.46 -28.85 -22.71
C ASP A 323 15.76 -28.15 -23.88
N LEU A 324 16.19 -26.91 -24.21
CA LEU A 324 15.64 -26.09 -25.30
C LEU A 324 16.31 -26.35 -26.66
N ARG A 325 17.62 -26.60 -26.68
CA ARG A 325 18.44 -26.77 -27.89
C ARG A 325 17.92 -27.82 -28.90
N PRO A 326 17.37 -28.97 -28.47
CA PRO A 326 16.84 -29.97 -29.41
C PRO A 326 15.56 -29.51 -30.10
N GLN A 327 14.75 -28.69 -29.43
CA GLN A 327 13.41 -28.29 -29.87
C GLN A 327 13.44 -27.05 -30.79
N GLY A 328 14.49 -26.21 -30.67
CA GLY A 328 14.69 -25.01 -31.49
C GLY A 328 15.46 -25.21 -32.80
N ARG A 329 15.75 -26.45 -33.23
CA ARG A 329 16.40 -26.70 -34.53
C ARG A 329 15.35 -26.63 -35.65
N SER A 330 15.36 -25.54 -36.43
CA SER A 330 14.69 -25.54 -37.74
C SER A 330 15.24 -26.69 -38.61
N PRO A 331 14.40 -27.33 -39.45
CA PRO A 331 14.85 -28.38 -40.35
C PRO A 331 16.00 -27.89 -41.24
N PRO A 332 16.97 -28.75 -41.60
CA PRO A 332 18.04 -28.35 -42.51
C PRO A 332 17.44 -27.88 -43.85
N ARG A 333 18.04 -26.83 -44.43
CA ARG A 333 17.66 -26.35 -45.77
C ARG A 333 17.78 -27.53 -46.76
N PRO A 334 16.80 -27.73 -47.65
CA PRO A 334 16.90 -28.76 -48.68
C PRO A 334 18.11 -28.45 -49.57
N THR A 335 19.04 -29.39 -49.65
CA THR A 335 20.15 -29.36 -50.58
C THR A 335 19.57 -29.52 -51.98
N LEU A 336 19.62 -28.46 -52.80
CA LEU A 336 19.33 -28.56 -54.23
C LEU A 336 20.44 -29.42 -54.86
N LEU A 337 20.08 -30.63 -55.27
CA LEU A 337 20.90 -31.43 -56.18
C LEU A 337 20.85 -30.74 -57.54
N HIS A 338 21.98 -30.16 -57.96
CA HIS A 338 22.21 -29.84 -59.37
C HIS A 338 22.25 -31.16 -60.15
N GLY A 339 21.26 -31.39 -61.01
CA GLY A 339 21.37 -32.35 -62.10
C GLY A 339 22.30 -31.80 -63.20
N PRO A 340 22.98 -32.66 -63.98
CA PRO A 340 23.91 -32.21 -65.00
C PRO A 340 23.14 -31.56 -66.16
N ASP A 341 23.71 -30.46 -66.67
CA ASP A 341 23.27 -29.78 -67.88
C ASP A 341 23.43 -30.73 -69.09
N ASP A 342 22.35 -30.93 -69.86
CA ASP A 342 22.40 -31.38 -71.24
C ASP A 342 21.77 -30.29 -72.13
N LEU A 343 22.61 -29.80 -73.06
CA LEU A 343 22.41 -28.90 -74.22
C LEU A 343 22.32 -27.38 -73.98
#